data_AF-A0A2T2RY22-F1
#
_entry.id   AF-A0A2T2RY22-F1
#
_cell.length_a   1.000
_cell.length_b   1.000
_cell.length_c   1.000
_cell.angle_alpha   90.00
_cell.angle_beta   90.00
_cell.angle_gamma   90.00
#
_symmetry.space_group_name_H-M   'P 1'
#
loop_
_entity.id
_entity.type
_entity.pdbx_description
1 polymer ?
#
loop_
_entity_poly.entity_id
_entity_poly.type
_entity_poly.pdbx_seq_one_letter_code
_entity_poly.pdbx_strand_id
1 'polypeptide(L)'
;MVSRPYYIYRVAEEASEADPPWAWRRVALVGDAAHGMPPFLGQGGNQGLEDAAAVVAAIAPLLARGDGCDSNTVEAALRRYERYRKHWVAWVQQPIAQNAVFCAPEARERFNRKLFDWDLASELEAEVLQPRP
;
A
#
# COMPACT_ATOMS: atom_id res chain seq x y z
N MET A 1 -6.44 -17.93 -2.22
CA MET A 1 -6.09 -17.62 -0.81
C MET A 1 -4.95 -18.52 -0.32
N VAL A 2 -3.78 -17.94 -0.02
CA VAL A 2 -2.62 -18.68 0.51
C VAL A 2 -2.41 -18.28 1.97
N SER A 3 -2.86 -19.14 2.90
CA SER A 3 -2.52 -19.00 4.32
C SER A 3 -1.29 -19.84 4.61
N ARG A 4 -0.21 -19.24 5.13
CA ARG A 4 0.97 -19.98 5.57
C ARG A 4 1.05 -19.90 7.10
N PRO A 5 1.25 -21.02 7.80
CA PRO A 5 1.04 -21.13 9.26
C PRO A 5 1.95 -20.26 10.13
N TYR A 6 2.98 -19.63 9.55
CA TYR A 6 3.95 -18.79 10.26
C TYR A 6 3.75 -17.28 10.05
N TYR A 7 2.79 -16.85 9.22
CA TYR A 7 2.51 -15.43 9.01
C TYR A 7 1.18 -15.05 9.65
N ILE A 8 1.24 -14.08 10.57
CA ILE A 8 0.06 -13.49 11.22
C ILE A 8 -0.78 -12.71 10.21
N TYR A 9 -0.16 -12.26 9.12
CA TYR A 9 -0.78 -11.42 8.12
C TYR A 9 -1.27 -12.20 6.91
N ARG A 10 -2.54 -11.93 6.56
CA ARG A 10 -3.21 -12.46 5.38
C ARG A 10 -2.65 -11.77 4.15
N VAL A 11 -2.12 -12.56 3.21
CA VAL A 11 -1.80 -12.08 1.87
C VAL A 11 -3.07 -12.20 1.03
N ALA A 12 -3.69 -11.07 0.72
CA ALA A 12 -4.81 -11.02 -0.20
C ALA A 12 -4.31 -11.20 -1.65
N GLU A 13 -5.04 -11.95 -2.47
CA GLU A 13 -4.72 -12.09 -3.90
C GLU A 13 -5.02 -10.78 -4.65
N GLU A 14 -6.02 -10.04 -4.17
CA GLU A 14 -6.43 -8.70 -4.59
C GLU A 14 -6.99 -7.94 -3.38
N ALA A 15 -6.85 -6.62 -3.36
CA ALA A 15 -7.42 -5.79 -2.29
C ALA A 15 -8.96 -5.77 -2.39
N SER A 16 -9.65 -6.12 -1.30
CA SER A 16 -11.11 -6.14 -1.24
C SER A 16 -11.65 -5.08 -0.29
N GLU A 17 -12.86 -4.56 -0.57
CA GLU A 17 -13.62 -3.75 0.40
C GLU A 17 -13.93 -4.52 1.70
N ALA A 18 -13.90 -5.85 1.66
CA ALA A 18 -14.08 -6.69 2.84
C ALA A 18 -12.81 -6.81 3.72
N ASP A 19 -11.65 -6.33 3.25
CA ASP A 19 -10.42 -6.36 4.04
C ASP A 19 -10.47 -5.32 5.17
N PRO A 20 -9.92 -5.62 6.36
CA PRO A 20 -9.91 -4.69 7.48
C PRO A 20 -9.42 -3.30 7.07
N PRO A 21 -10.08 -2.22 7.51
CA PRO A 21 -9.75 -0.89 7.06
C PRO A 21 -8.36 -0.49 7.56
N TRP A 22 -7.57 0.13 6.68
CA TRP A 22 -6.31 0.78 7.10
C TRP A 22 -6.57 2.21 7.55
N ALA A 23 -7.66 2.84 7.11
CA ALA A 23 -8.04 4.18 7.51
C ALA A 23 -9.40 4.19 8.22
N TRP A 24 -9.46 4.91 9.34
CA TRP A 24 -10.71 5.17 10.05
C TRP A 24 -10.68 6.56 10.68
N ARG A 25 -11.60 7.44 10.24
CA ARG A 25 -11.66 8.83 10.68
C ARG A 25 -10.31 9.53 10.50
N ARG A 26 -9.60 9.81 11.59
CA ARG A 26 -8.30 10.50 11.62
C ARG A 26 -7.13 9.56 11.94
N VAL A 27 -7.34 8.25 11.82
CA VAL A 27 -6.34 7.22 12.13
C VAL A 27 -6.02 6.45 10.86
N ALA A 28 -4.74 6.22 10.62
CA ALA A 28 -4.23 5.37 9.55
C ALA A 28 -3.25 4.35 10.12
N LEU A 29 -3.36 3.10 9.68
CA LEU A 29 -2.36 2.05 9.86
C LEU A 29 -1.35 2.16 8.74
N VAL A 30 -0.07 1.97 9.05
CA VAL A 30 1.05 1.96 8.09
C VAL A 30 2.06 0.88 8.45
N GLY A 31 2.89 0.48 7.49
CA GLY A 31 3.92 -0.53 7.69
C GLY A 31 3.35 -1.86 8.17
N ASP A 32 4.07 -2.53 9.07
CA ASP A 32 3.66 -3.86 9.56
C ASP A 32 2.27 -3.86 10.20
N ALA A 33 1.84 -2.76 10.84
CA ALA A 33 0.50 -2.67 11.42
C ALA A 33 -0.63 -2.74 10.36
N ALA A 34 -0.33 -2.34 9.13
CA ALA A 34 -1.24 -2.44 7.99
C ALA A 34 -1.04 -3.74 7.21
N HIS A 35 0.21 -4.17 7.02
CA HIS A 35 0.55 -5.16 6.01
C HIS A 35 1.82 -5.98 6.26
N GLY A 36 2.09 -6.37 7.50
CA GLY A 36 3.26 -7.22 7.80
C GLY A 36 3.42 -8.37 6.81
N MET A 37 4.66 -8.62 6.38
CA MET A 37 4.94 -9.50 5.23
C MET A 37 6.15 -10.42 5.48
N PRO A 38 6.27 -11.52 4.72
CA PRO A 38 7.45 -12.38 4.79
C PRO A 38 8.76 -11.60 4.53
N PRO A 39 9.82 -11.80 5.33
CA PRO A 39 11.04 -10.98 5.25
C PRO A 39 11.95 -11.33 4.07
N PHE A 40 11.56 -12.26 3.21
CA PHE A 40 12.46 -12.89 2.24
C PHE A 40 13.04 -11.94 1.18
N LEU A 41 12.37 -10.83 0.89
CA LEU A 41 12.83 -9.81 -0.06
C LEU A 41 13.26 -8.49 0.59
N GLY A 42 13.22 -8.41 1.93
CA GLY A 42 13.51 -7.17 2.65
C GLY A 42 12.55 -6.01 2.31
N GLN A 43 11.36 -6.30 1.77
CA GLN A 43 10.45 -5.25 1.29
C GLN A 43 9.59 -4.60 2.39
N GLY A 44 9.48 -5.20 3.59
CA GLY A 44 8.63 -4.64 4.66
C GLY A 44 8.98 -3.19 5.01
N GLY A 45 10.27 -2.89 5.19
CA GLY A 45 10.73 -1.51 5.44
C GLY A 45 10.46 -0.56 4.29
N ASN A 46 10.74 -0.98 3.05
CA ASN A 46 10.50 -0.16 1.86
C ASN A 46 9.01 0.18 1.71
N GLN A 47 8.12 -0.81 1.90
CA GLN A 47 6.68 -0.61 1.81
C GLN A 47 6.15 0.30 2.94
N GLY A 48 6.74 0.25 4.12
CA GLY A 48 6.44 1.20 5.20
C GLY A 48 6.86 2.63 4.88
N LEU A 49 8.01 2.83 4.20
CA LEU A 49 8.43 4.15 3.73
C LEU A 49 7.51 4.69 2.63
N GLU A 50 7.10 3.84 1.70
CA GLU A 50 6.11 4.20 0.67
C GLU A 50 4.76 4.58 1.30
N ASP A 51 4.32 3.91 2.37
CA ASP A 51 3.12 4.31 3.10
C ASP A 51 3.26 5.71 3.71
N ALA A 52 4.39 5.99 4.36
CA ALA A 52 4.65 7.29 4.96
C ALA A 52 4.61 8.40 3.90
N ALA A 53 5.24 8.17 2.74
CA ALA A 53 5.20 9.09 1.62
C ALA A 53 3.77 9.30 1.09
N ALA A 54 2.98 8.23 0.95
CA ALA A 54 1.60 8.32 0.50
C ALA A 54 0.68 9.05 1.49
N VAL A 55 0.85 8.84 2.81
CA VAL A 55 0.11 9.60 3.84
C VAL A 55 0.49 11.08 3.79
N VAL A 56 1.78 11.41 3.66
CA VAL A 56 2.24 12.80 3.54
C VAL A 56 1.63 13.45 2.29
N ALA A 57 1.65 12.77 1.15
CA ALA A 57 1.06 13.28 -0.09
C ALA A 57 -0.46 13.50 0.02
N ALA A 58 -1.16 12.67 0.78
CA ALA A 58 -2.60 12.81 1.01
C ALA A 58 -2.93 13.97 1.97
N ILE A 59 -2.12 14.17 3.03
CA ILE A 59 -2.44 15.10 4.13
C ILE A 59 -1.81 16.49 3.94
N ALA A 60 -0.58 16.60 3.45
CA ALA A 60 0.11 17.88 3.32
C ALA A 60 -0.66 18.93 2.49
N PRO A 61 -1.33 18.58 1.38
CA PRO A 61 -2.12 19.55 0.63
C PRO A 61 -3.35 20.05 1.41
N LEU A 62 -3.93 19.24 2.28
CA LEU A 62 -5.05 19.65 3.14
C LEU A 62 -4.59 20.65 4.20
N LEU A 63 -3.42 20.40 4.79
CA LEU A 63 -2.82 21.33 5.75
C LEU A 63 -2.50 22.68 5.10
N ALA A 64 -1.96 22.67 3.88
CA ALA A 64 -1.64 23.90 3.14
C ALA A 64 -2.88 24.75 2.79
N ARG A 65 -4.04 24.10 2.58
CA ARG A 65 -5.31 24.78 2.28
C ARG A 65 -6.10 25.21 3.52
N GLY A 66 -5.72 24.75 4.71
CA GLY A 66 -6.44 25.00 5.96
C GLY A 66 -7.53 23.97 6.28
N ASP A 67 -7.64 22.89 5.50
CA ASP A 67 -8.69 21.87 5.62
C ASP A 67 -8.33 20.75 6.63
N GLY A 68 -7.16 20.81 7.27
CA GLY A 68 -6.69 19.78 8.21
C GLY A 68 -7.59 19.54 9.44
N CYS A 69 -8.45 20.51 9.77
CA CYS A 69 -9.41 20.43 10.87
C CYS A 69 -10.75 19.79 10.46
N ASP A 70 -11.05 19.65 9.17
CA ASP A 70 -12.25 18.92 8.74
C ASP A 70 -12.02 17.40 8.79
N SER A 71 -12.78 16.73 9.65
CA SER A 71 -12.62 15.29 9.86
C SER A 71 -13.04 14.48 8.64
N ASN A 72 -14.04 14.95 7.88
CA ASN A 72 -14.51 14.24 6.69
C ASN A 72 -13.48 14.33 5.56
N THR A 73 -12.90 15.52 5.34
CA THR A 73 -11.83 15.72 4.38
C THR A 73 -10.58 14.90 4.71
N VAL A 74 -10.17 14.87 5.99
CA VAL A 74 -9.04 14.03 6.43
C VAL A 74 -9.34 12.54 6.23
N GLU A 75 -10.53 12.07 6.59
CA GLU A 75 -10.91 10.67 6.39
C GLU A 75 -10.90 10.29 4.91
N ALA A 76 -11.44 11.14 4.04
CA ALA A 76 -11.44 10.92 2.60
C ALA A 76 -10.02 10.78 2.03
N ALA A 77 -9.09 11.62 2.49
CA ALA A 77 -7.67 11.55 2.11
C ALA A 77 -7.00 10.27 2.62
N LEU A 78 -7.26 9.85 3.85
CA LEU A 78 -6.72 8.59 4.38
C LEU A 78 -7.31 7.36 3.69
N ARG A 79 -8.59 7.36 3.32
CA ARG A 79 -9.19 6.29 2.51
C ARG A 79 -8.58 6.20 1.12
N ARG A 80 -8.11 7.32 0.57
CA ARG A 80 -7.39 7.35 -0.69
C ARG A 80 -6.02 6.69 -0.59
N TYR A 81 -5.26 7.05 0.45
CA TYR A 81 -4.03 6.35 0.83
C TYR A 81 -4.27 4.83 0.91
N GLU A 82 -5.29 4.42 1.66
CA GLU A 82 -5.62 3.00 1.88
C GLU A 82 -5.87 2.26 0.57
N ARG A 83 -6.73 2.79 -0.31
CA ARG A 83 -7.09 2.11 -1.56
C ARG A 83 -5.87 1.85 -2.45
N TYR A 84 -5.00 2.84 -2.56
CA TYR A 84 -3.81 2.76 -3.38
C TYR A 84 -2.79 1.77 -2.79
N ARG A 85 -2.49 1.92 -1.50
CA ARG A 85 -1.46 1.10 -0.85
C ARG A 85 -1.88 -0.34 -0.67
N LYS A 86 -3.16 -0.62 -0.38
CA LYS A 86 -3.68 -2.01 -0.33
C LYS A 86 -3.45 -2.74 -1.64
N HIS A 87 -3.75 -2.11 -2.77
CA HIS A 87 -3.55 -2.72 -4.09
C HIS A 87 -2.08 -3.01 -4.38
N TRP A 88 -1.21 -2.02 -4.16
CA TRP A 88 0.21 -2.19 -4.42
C TRP A 88 0.86 -3.24 -3.52
N VAL A 89 0.59 -3.18 -2.22
CA VAL A 89 1.15 -4.11 -1.24
C VAL A 89 0.65 -5.53 -1.48
N ALA A 90 -0.62 -5.73 -1.83
CA ALA A 90 -1.12 -7.05 -2.24
C ALA A 90 -0.35 -7.59 -3.44
N TRP A 91 -0.10 -6.75 -4.46
CA TRP A 91 0.71 -7.11 -5.62
C TRP A 91 2.16 -7.48 -5.24
N VAL A 92 2.78 -6.77 -4.30
CA VAL A 92 4.14 -7.08 -3.80
C VAL A 92 4.16 -8.40 -3.04
N GLN A 93 3.17 -8.65 -2.18
CA GLN A 93 3.12 -9.83 -1.31
C GLN A 93 2.76 -11.12 -2.06
N GLN A 94 1.87 -11.06 -3.05
CA GLN A 94 1.33 -12.23 -3.75
C GLN A 94 2.42 -13.16 -4.33
N PRO A 95 3.40 -12.67 -5.12
CA PRO A 95 4.42 -13.54 -5.69
C PRO A 95 5.46 -14.01 -4.65
N ILE A 96 5.66 -13.25 -3.56
CA ILE A 96 6.49 -13.67 -2.41
C ILE A 96 5.81 -14.82 -1.67
N ALA A 97 4.51 -14.70 -1.41
CA ALA A 97 3.71 -15.70 -0.71
C ALA A 97 3.61 -17.02 -1.48
N GLN A 98 3.55 -16.95 -2.80
CA GLN A 98 3.51 -18.10 -3.71
C GLN A 98 4.89 -18.70 -4.02
N ASN A 99 5.96 -18.17 -3.43
CA ASN A 99 7.36 -18.52 -3.73
C ASN A 99 7.78 -18.31 -5.20
N ALA A 100 6.94 -17.71 -6.05
CA ALA A 100 7.15 -17.62 -7.49
C ALA A 100 8.48 -16.91 -7.85
N VAL A 101 8.80 -15.85 -7.11
CA VAL A 101 10.03 -15.06 -7.28
C VAL A 101 11.29 -15.79 -6.82
N PHE A 102 11.18 -16.88 -6.06
CA PHE A 102 12.32 -17.70 -5.65
C PHE A 102 12.53 -18.91 -6.56
N CYS A 103 11.45 -19.39 -7.19
CA CYS A 103 11.49 -20.62 -7.99
C CYS A 103 11.79 -20.38 -9.48
N ALA A 104 11.54 -19.17 -10.01
CA ALA A 104 11.70 -18.87 -11.44
C ALA A 104 12.45 -17.54 -11.67
N PRO A 105 13.64 -17.54 -12.32
CA PRO A 105 14.41 -16.33 -12.62
C PRO A 105 13.63 -15.30 -13.46
N GLU A 106 12.83 -15.74 -14.43
CA GLU A 106 12.05 -14.86 -15.29
C GLU A 106 10.91 -14.17 -14.51
N ALA A 107 10.32 -14.88 -13.54
CA ALA A 107 9.33 -14.31 -12.65
C ALA A 107 9.96 -13.29 -11.70
N ARG A 108 11.17 -13.59 -11.19
CA ARG A 108 11.97 -12.65 -10.38
C ARG A 108 12.30 -11.37 -11.16
N GLU A 109 12.75 -11.49 -12.39
CA GLU A 109 13.13 -10.33 -13.20
C GLU A 109 11.93 -9.44 -13.50
N ARG A 110 10.79 -10.04 -13.89
CA ARG A 110 9.54 -9.31 -14.11
C ARG A 110 9.07 -8.59 -12.84
N PHE A 111 9.16 -9.27 -11.69
CA PHE A 111 8.83 -8.68 -10.40
C PHE A 111 9.74 -7.50 -10.07
N ASN A 112 11.06 -7.68 -10.16
CA ASN A 112 12.04 -6.63 -9.87
C ASN A 112 11.85 -5.42 -10.78
N ARG A 113 11.67 -5.65 -12.09
CA ARG A 113 11.43 -4.58 -13.07
C ARG A 113 10.22 -3.74 -12.66
N LYS A 114 9.07 -4.39 -12.42
CA LYS A 114 7.87 -3.66 -12.00
C LYS A 114 8.02 -3.00 -10.61
N LEU A 115 8.72 -3.63 -9.66
CA LEU A 115 8.94 -3.07 -8.33
C LEU A 115 9.83 -1.82 -8.38
N PHE A 116 10.91 -1.83 -9.16
CA PHE A 116 11.88 -0.73 -9.22
C PHE A 116 11.50 0.36 -10.21
N ASP A 117 10.71 0.04 -11.24
CA ASP A 117 10.14 1.04 -12.16
C ASP A 117 8.85 1.67 -11.59
N TRP A 118 8.40 1.25 -10.40
CA TRP A 118 7.23 1.80 -9.76
C TRP A 118 7.46 3.25 -9.33
N ASP A 119 6.70 4.15 -9.93
CA ASP A 119 6.73 5.56 -9.59
C ASP A 119 5.54 5.92 -8.69
N LEU A 120 5.81 5.84 -7.38
CA LEU A 120 4.87 6.27 -6.35
C LEU A 120 4.43 7.74 -6.54
N ALA A 121 5.33 8.62 -7.00
CA ALA A 121 5.01 10.04 -7.14
C ALA A 121 3.99 10.25 -8.26
N SER A 122 4.22 9.65 -9.44
CA SER A 122 3.30 9.72 -10.57
C SER A 122 1.91 9.15 -10.24
N GLU A 123 1.85 8.05 -9.51
CA GLU A 123 0.59 7.44 -9.08
C GLU A 123 -0.17 8.31 -8.05
N LEU A 124 0.55 8.91 -7.09
CA LEU A 124 -0.04 9.84 -6.14
C LEU A 124 -0.51 11.12 -6.82
N GLU A 125 0.19 11.63 -7.82
CA GLU A 125 -0.19 12.81 -8.60
C GLU A 125 -1.43 12.56 -9.46
N ALA A 126 -1.50 11.42 -10.15
CA ALA A 126 -2.67 11.03 -10.96
C ALA A 126 -3.95 11.00 -10.13
N GLU A 127 -3.82 10.59 -8.87
CA GLU A 127 -4.90 10.61 -7.91
C GLU A 127 -5.13 12.04 -7.38
N VAL A 128 -4.13 12.71 -6.79
CA VAL A 128 -4.27 14.04 -6.14
C VAL A 128 -4.81 15.13 -7.08
N LEU A 129 -4.51 15.07 -8.39
CA LEU A 129 -4.97 16.06 -9.37
C LEU A 129 -6.28 15.70 -10.08
N GLN A 130 -6.64 14.42 -10.20
CA GLN A 130 -7.91 13.99 -10.79
C GLN A 130 -8.54 12.82 -10.02
N PRO A 131 -9.50 13.08 -9.10
CA PRO A 131 -10.27 12.00 -8.51
C PRO A 131 -11.03 11.27 -9.62
N ARG A 132 -10.74 9.97 -9.81
CA ARG A 132 -11.59 9.10 -10.61
C ARG A 132 -12.99 9.03 -9.96
N PRO A 133 -14.06 9.09 -10.76
CA PRO A 133 -15.44 9.20 -10.28
C PRO A 133 -15.88 8.00 -9.44
#